data_AF-A0A7C3SSN5-F1
#
_entry.id   AF-A0A7C3SSN5-F1
#
_cell.length_a   1.000
_cell.length_b   1.000
_cell.length_c   1.000
_cell.angle_alpha   90.00
_cell.angle_beta   90.00
_cell.angle_gamma   90.00
#
_symmetry.space_group_name_H-M   'P 1'
#
loop_
_entity.id
_entity.type
_entity.pdbx_description
1 polymer ?
#
loop_
_entity_poly.entity_id
_entity_poly.type
_entity_poly.pdbx_seq_one_letter_code
_entity_poly.pdbx_strand_id
1 'polypeptide(L)' 'DTHYRGAEMLGHGVGYQYPHDAEEGYIPQDYSLQRGIFYQPLPRGMEKTFLERLKHWSEMDQQLEKEQKEHNE' A
#
# COMPACT_ATOMS: atom_id res chain seq x y z
N ASP A 1 -5.71 13.71 -8.22
CA ASP A 1 -5.67 14.19 -9.62
C ASP A 1 -4.64 15.29 -9.70
N THR A 2 -3.64 15.14 -10.57
CA THR A 2 -2.56 16.11 -10.79
C THR A 2 -2.89 17.08 -11.92
N HIS A 3 -3.97 16.85 -12.67
CA HIS A 3 -4.20 17.52 -13.96
C HIS A 3 -4.96 18.86 -13.84
N TYR A 4 -5.39 19.27 -12.66
CA TYR A 4 -6.13 20.53 -12.48
C TYR A 4 -5.24 21.69 -12.07
N ARG A 5 -5.64 22.90 -12.48
CA ARG A 5 -4.89 24.14 -12.23
C ARG A 5 -4.83 24.42 -10.72
N GLY A 6 -3.64 24.28 -10.14
CA GLY A 6 -3.40 24.42 -8.69
C GLY A 6 -3.02 23.13 -7.97
N ALA A 7 -3.06 21.97 -8.64
CA ALA A 7 -2.69 20.68 -8.04
C ALA A 7 -1.23 20.69 -7.52
N GLU A 8 -0.29 21.22 -8.29
CA GLU A 8 1.12 21.36 -7.87
C GLU A 8 1.28 22.29 -6.67
N MET A 9 0.57 23.42 -6.64
CA MET A 9 0.63 24.38 -5.52
C MET A 9 0.09 23.80 -4.22
N LEU A 10 -0.85 22.86 -4.31
CA LEU A 10 -1.46 22.18 -3.18
C LEU A 10 -0.78 20.83 -2.86
N GLY A 11 0.31 20.49 -3.57
CA GLY A 11 1.05 19.25 -3.35
C GLY A 11 0.28 17.97 -3.73
N HIS A 12 -0.78 18.07 -4.52
CA HIS A 12 -1.55 16.89 -4.92
C HIS A 12 -0.72 15.99 -5.84
N GLY A 13 -0.58 14.73 -5.43
CA GLY A 13 0.20 13.73 -6.17
C GLY A 13 1.70 13.74 -5.85
N VAL A 14 2.18 14.67 -5.02
CA VAL A 14 3.57 14.64 -4.56
C VAL A 14 3.78 13.45 -3.65
N GLY A 15 4.80 12.64 -3.93
CA GLY A 15 5.12 11.43 -3.17
C GLY A 15 4.24 10.20 -3.49
N TYR A 16 3.29 10.31 -4.44
CA TYR A 16 2.56 9.14 -4.92
C TYR A 16 3.48 8.24 -5.74
N GLN A 17 3.60 6.98 -5.32
CA GLN A 17 4.31 5.93 -6.03
C GLN A 17 3.33 5.13 -6.88
N TYR A 18 3.72 4.87 -8.13
CA TYR A 18 2.90 4.14 -9.08
C TYR A 18 3.11 2.62 -8.90
N PRO A 19 2.10 1.84 -8.41
CA PRO A 19 2.30 0.45 -8.03
C PRO A 19 2.73 -0.47 -9.18
N HIS A 20 2.41 -0.11 -10.42
CA HIS A 20 2.77 -0.90 -11.59
C HIS A 20 4.27 -0.86 -11.93
N ASP A 21 5.03 0.08 -11.35
CA ASP A 21 6.48 0.13 -11.50
C ASP A 21 7.21 -0.78 -10.49
N ALA A 22 6.50 -1.26 -9.46
CA ALA A 22 7.05 -2.22 -8.50
C ALA A 22 7.04 -3.64 -9.07
N GLU A 23 8.06 -4.43 -8.73
CA GLU A 23 8.23 -5.82 -9.18
C GLU A 23 6.99 -6.68 -8.87
N GLU A 24 6.37 -6.46 -7.72
CA GLU A 24 5.17 -7.18 -7.28
C GLU A 24 3.85 -6.57 -7.75
N GLY A 25 3.89 -5.43 -8.44
CA GLY A 25 2.70 -4.64 -8.75
C GLY A 25 2.00 -4.08 -7.51
N TYR A 26 2.70 -4.05 -6.37
CA TYR A 26 2.21 -3.59 -5.07
C TYR A 26 3.30 -2.78 -4.37
N ILE A 27 2.91 -1.68 -3.73
CA ILE A 27 3.78 -0.83 -2.94
C ILE A 27 3.12 -0.58 -1.59
N PRO A 28 3.82 -0.84 -0.47
CA PRO A 28 3.38 -0.40 0.86
C PRO A 28 3.44 1.14 0.93
N GLN A 29 2.32 1.78 0.60
CA GLN A 29 2.20 3.24 0.63
C GLN A 29 1.10 3.66 1.62
N ASP A 30 1.37 4.72 2.39
CA ASP A 30 0.37 5.39 3.20
C ASP A 30 -0.51 6.28 2.32
N TYR A 31 -1.82 6.07 2.40
CA TYR A 31 -2.82 6.83 1.65
C TYR A 31 -3.50 7.91 2.51
N SER A 32 -2.86 8.33 3.63
CA SER A 32 -3.37 9.35 4.56
C SER A 32 -4.75 9.02 5.16
N LEU A 33 -5.10 7.73 5.12
CA LEU A 33 -6.30 7.14 5.67
C LEU A 33 -5.86 6.00 6.56
N GLN A 34 -6.37 5.96 7.80
CA GLN A 34 -6.08 4.86 8.69
C GLN A 34 -6.57 3.56 8.06
N ARG A 35 -5.66 2.58 7.93
CA ARG A 35 -5.95 1.31 7.31
C ARG A 35 -6.97 0.54 8.16
N GLY A 36 -8.16 0.31 7.60
CA GLY A 36 -9.22 -0.51 8.20
C GLY A 36 -9.30 -1.88 7.55
N ILE A 37 -9.70 -2.91 8.32
CA ILE A 37 -9.94 -4.27 7.80
C ILE A 37 -11.43 -4.42 7.53
N PHE A 38 -11.84 -4.30 6.26
CA PHE A 38 -13.24 -4.42 5.84
C PHE A 38 -13.57 -5.74 5.14
N TYR A 39 -12.55 -6.47 4.66
CA TYR A 39 -12.70 -7.75 3.99
C TYR A 39 -11.86 -8.81 4.72
N GLN A 40 -12.51 -9.90 5.12
CA GLN A 40 -11.92 -11.01 5.87
C GLN A 40 -12.22 -12.33 5.15
N PRO A 41 -11.44 -12.68 4.10
CA PRO A 41 -11.70 -13.87 3.30
C PRO A 41 -11.59 -15.15 4.12
N LEU A 42 -12.38 -16.17 3.74
CA LEU A 42 -12.32 -17.49 4.35
C LEU A 42 -11.42 -18.41 3.50
N PRO A 43 -10.79 -19.44 4.08
CA PRO A 43 -9.87 -20.33 3.36
C PRO A 43 -10.61 -21.37 2.52
N ARG A 44 -11.58 -20.94 1.70
CA ARG A 44 -12.43 -21.81 0.87
C ARG A 44 -12.51 -21.28 -0.56
N GLY A 45 -12.40 -22.19 -1.54
CA GLY A 45 -12.47 -21.83 -2.95
C GLY A 45 -11.42 -20.78 -3.34
N MET A 46 -11.81 -19.80 -4.15
CA MET A 46 -10.92 -18.74 -4.66
C MET A 46 -10.45 -17.78 -3.57
N GLU A 47 -11.22 -17.62 -2.49
CA GLU A 47 -10.85 -16.74 -1.37
C GLU A 47 -9.57 -17.20 -0.68
N LYS A 48 -9.20 -18.49 -0.77
CA LYS A 48 -7.92 -18.98 -0.28
C LYS A 48 -6.74 -18.24 -0.93
N THR A 49 -6.79 -18.05 -2.25
CA THR A 49 -5.75 -17.33 -2.99
C THR A 49 -5.71 -15.84 -2.63
N PHE A 50 -6.88 -15.23 -2.40
CA PHE A 50 -6.94 -13.85 -1.93
C PHE A 50 -6.38 -13.70 -0.52
N LEU A 51 -6.69 -14.64 0.38
CA LEU A 51 -6.14 -14.67 1.73
C LEU A 51 -4.61 -14.78 1.72
N GLU A 52 -4.05 -15.67 0.90
CA GLU A 52 -2.60 -15.81 0.74
C GLU A 52 -1.94 -14.52 0.24
N ARG A 53 -2.54 -13.86 -0.77
CA ARG A 53 -2.04 -12.60 -1.32
C ARG A 53 -2.13 -11.43 -0.32
N LEU A 54 -3.25 -11.32 0.41
CA LEU A 54 -3.40 -10.30 1.46
C LEU A 54 -2.39 -10.50 2.60
N LYS A 55 -2.09 -11.76 2.95
CA LYS A 55 -1.07 -12.08 3.96
C LYS A 55 0.31 -11.63 3.49
N HIS A 56 0.68 -11.93 2.24
CA HIS A 56 1.95 -11.51 1.65
C HIS A 56 2.12 -9.98 1.66
N TRP A 57 1.12 -9.23 1.20
CA TRP A 57 1.16 -7.77 1.24
C TRP A 57 1.24 -7.21 2.67
N SER A 58 0.55 -7.83 3.63
CA SER A 58 0.67 -7.46 5.04
C SER A 58 2.08 -7.70 5.60
N GLU A 59 2.80 -8.71 5.11
CA GLU A 59 4.18 -8.98 5.51
C GLU A 59 5.14 -7.93 4.91
N MET A 60 4.94 -7.57 3.63
CA MET A 60 5.66 -6.47 2.97
C MET A 60 5.47 -5.14 3.72
N ASP A 61 4.24 -4.82 4.12
CA ASP A 61 3.93 -3.60 4.89
C ASP A 61 4.70 -3.58 6.22
N GLN A 62 4.70 -4.70 6.95
CA GLN A 62 5.41 -4.82 8.23
C GLN A 62 6.93 -4.75 8.08
N GLN A 63 7.47 -5.28 7.00
CA GLN A 63 8.90 -5.22 6.72
C GLN A 63 9.34 -3.77 6.47
N LEU A 64 8.60 -3.04 5.63
CA LEU A 64 8.89 -1.62 5.38
C LEU A 64 8.85 -0.80 6.67
N GLU A 65 7.84 -1.03 7.53
CA GLU A 65 7.74 -0.33 8.83
C GLU A 65 8.93 -0.61 9.74
N LYS A 66 9.51 -1.82 9.71
CA LYS A 66 10.71 -2.15 10.49
C LYS A 66 11.93 -1.45 9.94
N GLU A 67 12.16 -1.54 8.63
CA GLU A 67 13.28 -0.89 7.95
C GLU A 67 13.28 0.63 8.19
N GLN A 68 12.11 1.26 8.15
CA GLN A 68 11.96 2.69 8.45
C GLN A 68 12.25 3.04 9.91
N LYS A 69 11.94 2.15 10.86
CA LYS A 69 12.26 2.37 12.28
C LYS A 69 13.75 2.22 12.53
N GLU A 70 14.37 1.19 12.00
CA GLU A 70 15.82 0.93 12.11
C GLU A 70 16.65 2.05 11.49
N HIS A 71 16.18 2.66 10.40
CA HIS A 71 16.89 3.77 9.75
C HIS A 71 16.76 5.12 10.50
N ASN A 72 15.78 5.25 11.39
CA ASN A 72 15.52 6.48 12.15
C ASN A 72 16.08 6.45 13.58
N GLU A 73 16.72 5.35 13.99
CA GLU A 73 17.49 5.19 15.24
C GLU A 73 18.99 5.41 15.01
#